data_AF-A0A1I7XNZ4-F1
#
_entry.id   AF-A0A1I7XNZ4-F1
#
_cell.length_a   1.000
_cell.length_b   1.000
_cell.length_c   1.000
_cell.angle_alpha   90.00
_cell.angle_beta   90.00
_cell.angle_gamma   90.00
#
_symmetry.space_group_name_H-M   'P 1'
#
loop_
_entity.id
_entity.type
_entity.pdbx_description
1 polymer ?
#
loop_
_entity_poly.entity_id
_entity_poly.type
_entity_poly.pdbx_seq_one_letter_code
_entity_poly.pdbx_strand_id
1 'polypeptide(L)'
;MDYDGGLVYVILHGHPHPVLYNCSSKSEDEWYETGVKRPFLGLYFIISGIILELLYIPCLMVIMQNDMIKNSCYKIMVMLGILDIWCLFVNSVVTGYLAFVGAVYCTHPLFIYITGGLGCTTICSFNAIAAYIYVYMQFFHSPNWLIVLGQIAWQYSHEAMTKHEQKHSYTLYYFDSRGRAEPIRLIFHYFNVHFNDQRLTKEEWVNMKPDSPMGQLPYLSVDDGKIILCQMTAICRYLAKSLKPEEC
;
A
#
# COMPACT_ATOMS: atom_id res chain seq x y z
N MET A 1 -26.99 7.73 26.87
CA MET A 1 -26.00 6.70 26.49
C MET A 1 -25.72 5.92 27.75
N ASP A 2 -26.07 4.63 27.78
CA ASP A 2 -25.77 3.78 28.92
C ASP A 2 -24.26 3.48 28.94
N TYR A 3 -23.53 4.22 29.75
CA TYR A 3 -22.08 4.07 29.93
C TYR A 3 -21.71 2.68 30.45
N ASP A 4 -22.64 2.03 31.15
CA ASP A 4 -22.47 0.72 31.80
C ASP A 4 -22.48 -0.46 30.81
N GLY A 5 -22.83 -0.20 29.54
CA GLY A 5 -22.85 -1.20 28.47
C GLY A 5 -21.71 -1.08 27.45
N GLY A 6 -20.75 -0.17 27.66
CA GLY A 6 -19.66 0.11 26.73
C GLY A 6 -18.42 -0.77 26.91
N LEU A 7 -17.67 -1.00 25.82
CA LEU A 7 -16.47 -1.85 25.82
C LEU A 7 -15.44 -1.40 26.88
N VAL A 8 -15.27 -0.09 27.04
CA VAL A 8 -14.38 0.53 28.03
C VAL A 8 -14.80 0.19 29.47
N TYR A 9 -16.11 0.15 29.75
CA TYR A 9 -16.63 -0.20 31.06
C TYR A 9 -16.32 -1.66 31.41
N VAL A 10 -16.54 -2.58 30.48
CA VAL A 10 -16.25 -4.02 30.65
C VAL A 10 -14.76 -4.29 30.83
N ILE A 11 -13.88 -3.55 30.15
CA ILE A 11 -12.42 -3.65 30.34
C ILE A 11 -12.01 -3.21 31.76
N LEU A 12 -12.63 -2.14 32.28
CA LEU A 12 -12.26 -1.54 33.55
C LEU A 12 -12.91 -2.22 34.77
N HIS A 13 -14.13 -2.72 34.63
CA HIS A 13 -14.95 -3.23 35.74
C HIS A 13 -15.20 -4.74 35.67
N GLY A 14 -14.72 -5.41 34.63
CA GLY A 14 -14.95 -6.83 34.42
C GLY A 14 -16.34 -7.11 33.84
N HIS A 15 -16.87 -8.29 34.12
CA HIS A 15 -18.01 -8.92 33.43
C HIS A 15 -19.14 -7.96 32.97
N PRO A 16 -19.73 -8.20 31.77
CA PRO A 16 -20.86 -7.43 31.29
C PRO A 16 -22.00 -7.41 32.32
N HIS A 17 -22.66 -6.24 32.40
CA HIS A 17 -23.62 -5.87 33.44
C HIS A 17 -24.61 -7.01 33.77
N PRO A 18 -24.53 -7.62 34.97
CA PRO A 18 -25.28 -8.84 35.31
C PRO A 18 -26.80 -8.62 35.37
N VAL A 19 -27.26 -7.35 35.48
CA VAL A 19 -28.69 -7.01 35.46
C VAL A 19 -29.29 -7.14 34.06
N LEU A 20 -28.50 -6.95 33.00
CA LEU A 20 -28.98 -6.98 31.61
C LEU A 20 -28.70 -8.32 30.90
N TYR A 21 -27.54 -8.94 31.18
CA TYR A 21 -27.13 -10.19 30.54
C TYR A 21 -26.69 -11.23 31.58
N ASN A 22 -27.66 -11.77 32.33
CA ASN A 22 -27.41 -12.85 33.28
C ASN A 22 -27.33 -14.21 32.55
N CYS A 23 -26.14 -14.80 32.50
CA CYS A 23 -25.90 -16.10 31.87
C CYS A 23 -25.91 -17.29 32.86
N SER A 24 -26.24 -17.06 34.13
CA SER A 24 -26.21 -18.07 35.19
C SER A 24 -27.35 -19.10 35.13
N SER A 25 -28.30 -18.95 34.20
CA SER A 25 -29.49 -19.81 34.13
C SER A 25 -29.25 -21.19 33.52
N LYS A 26 -28.17 -21.36 32.73
CA LYS A 26 -27.85 -22.59 32.01
C LYS A 26 -26.33 -22.78 31.96
N SER A 27 -25.90 -24.02 31.78
CA SER A 27 -24.52 -24.35 31.46
C SER A 27 -24.18 -23.98 30.01
N GLU A 28 -22.88 -23.92 29.69
CA GLU A 28 -22.39 -23.52 28.37
C GLU A 28 -22.90 -24.43 27.23
N ASP A 29 -22.94 -25.74 27.47
CA ASP A 29 -23.44 -26.73 26.50
C ASP A 29 -24.94 -26.56 26.23
N GLU A 30 -25.73 -26.31 27.28
CA GLU A 30 -27.17 -26.03 27.14
C GLU A 30 -27.43 -24.70 26.40
N TRP A 31 -26.49 -23.76 26.46
CA TRP A 31 -26.57 -22.53 25.66
C TRP A 31 -26.34 -22.79 24.17
N TYR A 32 -25.44 -23.71 23.80
CA TYR A 32 -25.23 -24.13 22.41
C TYR A 32 -26.47 -24.80 21.81
N GLU A 33 -27.27 -25.51 22.62
CA GLU A 33 -28.54 -26.10 22.17
C GLU A 33 -29.64 -25.06 21.92
N THR A 34 -29.54 -23.91 22.57
CA THR A 34 -30.53 -22.83 22.44
C THR A 34 -30.33 -22.03 21.13
N GLY A 35 -29.14 -22.07 20.54
CA GLY A 35 -28.79 -21.28 19.37
C GLY A 35 -29.19 -21.91 18.03
N VAL A 36 -29.46 -21.06 17.03
CA VAL A 36 -29.83 -21.50 15.68
C VAL A 36 -28.57 -21.72 14.85
N LYS A 37 -28.24 -22.98 14.59
CA LYS A 37 -27.10 -23.37 13.75
C LYS A 37 -27.38 -23.08 12.28
N ARG A 38 -26.50 -22.31 11.63
CA ARG A 38 -26.58 -22.00 10.20
C ARG A 38 -25.30 -22.45 9.47
N PRO A 39 -25.06 -23.77 9.36
CA PRO A 39 -23.77 -24.31 8.93
C PRO A 39 -23.38 -23.87 7.51
N PHE A 40 -24.34 -23.82 6.57
CA PHE A 40 -24.07 -23.35 5.20
C PHE A 40 -23.63 -21.89 5.15
N LEU A 41 -24.33 -21.03 5.89
CA LEU A 41 -24.02 -19.60 5.94
C LEU A 41 -22.69 -19.35 6.66
N GLY A 42 -22.45 -20.04 7.78
CA GLY A 42 -21.20 -19.95 8.52
C GLY A 42 -20.01 -20.43 7.69
N LEU A 43 -20.14 -21.58 7.02
CA LEU A 43 -19.09 -22.12 6.15
C LEU A 43 -18.79 -21.19 4.97
N TYR A 44 -19.82 -20.61 4.36
CA TYR A 44 -19.65 -19.62 3.29
C TYR A 44 -18.80 -18.44 3.76
N PHE A 45 -19.13 -17.83 4.91
CA PHE A 45 -18.36 -16.70 5.45
C PHE A 45 -16.93 -17.06 5.85
N ILE A 46 -16.70 -18.26 6.40
CA ILE A 46 -15.36 -18.72 6.76
C ILE A 46 -14.51 -18.89 5.49
N ILE A 47 -15.02 -19.61 4.49
CA ILE A 47 -14.27 -19.88 3.25
C ILE A 47 -14.00 -18.58 2.50
N SER A 48 -15.02 -17.73 2.31
CA SER A 48 -14.84 -16.45 1.63
C SER A 48 -13.87 -15.54 2.37
N GLY A 49 -13.96 -15.51 3.71
CA GLY A 49 -13.09 -14.70 4.57
C GLY A 49 -11.63 -15.11 4.47
N ILE A 50 -11.34 -16.41 4.61
CA ILE A 50 -9.98 -16.95 4.52
C ILE A 50 -9.38 -16.69 3.13
N ILE A 51 -10.15 -16.86 2.05
CA ILE A 51 -9.67 -16.58 0.69
C ILE A 51 -9.28 -15.11 0.55
N LEU A 52 -10.13 -14.19 1.02
CA LEU A 52 -9.86 -12.75 0.95
C LEU A 52 -8.66 -12.36 1.82
N GLU A 53 -8.54 -12.92 3.02
CA GLU A 53 -7.42 -12.66 3.93
C GLU A 53 -6.09 -13.14 3.35
N LEU A 54 -6.06 -14.34 2.75
CA LEU A 54 -4.89 -14.87 2.05
C LEU A 54 -4.50 -14.03 0.84
N LEU A 55 -5.48 -13.42 0.14
CA LEU A 55 -5.21 -12.52 -0.97
C LEU A 55 -4.67 -11.16 -0.49
N TYR A 56 -5.09 -10.72 0.68
CA TYR A 56 -4.73 -9.40 1.24
C TYR A 56 -3.29 -9.32 1.74
N ILE A 57 -2.79 -10.42 2.31
CA ILE A 57 -1.42 -10.50 2.85
C ILE A 57 -0.34 -10.22 1.79
N PRO A 58 -0.31 -10.86 0.60
CA PRO A 58 0.68 -10.54 -0.44
C PRO A 58 0.51 -9.13 -0.99
N CYS A 59 -0.71 -8.60 -1.08
CA CYS A 59 -0.94 -7.21 -1.46
C CYS A 59 -0.26 -6.24 -0.48
N LEU A 60 -0.41 -6.47 0.84
CA LEU A 60 0.29 -5.68 1.85
C LEU A 60 1.80 -5.86 1.81
N MET A 61 2.31 -7.07 1.59
CA MET A 61 3.76 -7.32 1.50
C MET A 61 4.42 -6.56 0.34
N VAL A 62 3.75 -6.47 -0.81
CA VAL A 62 4.24 -5.69 -1.96
C VAL A 62 4.28 -4.20 -1.63
N ILE A 63 3.23 -3.69 -0.99
CA ILE A 63 3.16 -2.27 -0.61
C ILE A 63 4.19 -1.95 0.49
N MET A 64 4.48 -2.90 1.37
CA MET A 64 5.46 -2.75 2.45
C MET A 64 6.92 -2.73 2.01
N GLN A 65 7.19 -2.84 0.71
CA GLN A 65 8.53 -2.66 0.18
C GLN A 65 9.04 -1.25 0.50
N ASN A 66 10.31 -1.17 0.93
CA ASN A 66 10.92 0.06 1.45
C ASN A 66 10.95 1.21 0.44
N ASP A 67 10.81 0.93 -0.86
CA ASP A 67 10.80 1.95 -1.90
C ASP A 67 9.47 2.68 -2.01
N MET A 68 8.36 2.01 -1.70
CA MET A 68 7.01 2.57 -1.76
C MET A 68 6.61 3.29 -0.46
N ILE A 69 6.95 2.71 0.70
CA ILE A 69 6.63 3.28 2.04
C ILE A 69 7.26 4.67 2.29
N LYS A 70 8.28 5.08 1.52
CA LYS A 70 8.88 6.42 1.62
C LYS A 70 7.85 7.53 1.43
N ASN A 71 6.82 7.31 0.62
CA ASN A 71 5.76 8.29 0.39
C ASN A 71 4.65 8.19 1.45
N SER A 72 4.16 9.34 1.93
CA SER A 72 3.12 9.41 2.97
C SER A 72 1.82 8.69 2.60
N CYS A 73 1.49 8.60 1.31
CA CYS A 73 0.29 7.94 0.82
C CYS A 73 0.33 6.41 1.05
N TYR A 74 1.45 5.76 0.73
CA TYR A 74 1.61 4.32 0.96
C TYR A 74 1.61 3.96 2.45
N LYS A 75 2.11 4.84 3.32
CA LYS A 75 1.98 4.64 4.79
C LYS A 75 0.52 4.57 5.24
N ILE A 76 -0.34 5.44 4.69
CA ILE A 76 -1.78 5.44 4.98
C ILE A 76 -2.43 4.19 4.40
N MET A 77 -2.09 3.80 3.17
CA MET A 77 -2.61 2.56 2.56
C MET A 77 -2.22 1.30 3.35
N VAL A 78 -1.01 1.24 3.91
CA VAL A 78 -0.61 0.13 4.79
C VAL A 78 -1.41 0.12 6.09
N MET A 79 -1.63 1.28 6.72
CA MET A 79 -2.45 1.38 7.94
C MET A 79 -3.91 0.96 7.68
N LEU A 80 -4.52 1.40 6.58
CA LEU A 80 -5.85 0.96 6.16
C LEU A 80 -5.88 -0.54 5.88
N GLY A 81 -4.85 -1.06 5.20
CA GLY A 81 -4.79 -2.48 4.88
C GLY A 81 -4.69 -3.38 6.11
N ILE A 82 -3.95 -2.97 7.15
CA ILE A 82 -3.89 -3.72 8.42
C ILE A 82 -5.27 -3.73 9.11
N LEU A 83 -5.99 -2.61 9.07
CA LEU A 83 -7.33 -2.51 9.64
C LEU A 83 -8.36 -3.34 8.88
N ASP A 84 -8.21 -3.46 7.57
CA ASP A 84 -9.08 -4.29 6.73
C ASP A 84 -8.87 -5.78 7.02
N ILE A 85 -7.62 -6.23 7.21
CA ILE A 85 -7.34 -7.62 7.66
C ILE A 85 -8.04 -7.90 8.99
N TRP A 86 -7.88 -6.99 9.96
CA TRP A 86 -8.53 -7.13 11.27
C TRP A 86 -10.05 -7.17 11.15
N CYS A 87 -10.64 -6.28 10.33
CA CYS A 87 -12.09 -6.27 10.11
C CYS A 87 -12.59 -7.53 9.38
N LEU A 88 -11.86 -8.02 8.37
CA LEU A 88 -12.22 -9.24 7.64
C LEU A 88 -12.20 -10.47 8.56
N PHE A 89 -11.19 -10.57 9.42
CA PHE A 89 -11.09 -11.63 10.40
C PHE A 89 -12.31 -11.66 11.34
N VAL A 90 -12.67 -10.52 11.93
CA VAL A 90 -13.82 -10.44 12.85
C VAL A 90 -15.16 -10.65 12.13
N ASN A 91 -15.40 -9.96 11.02
CA ASN A 91 -16.70 -9.97 10.34
C ASN A 91 -16.96 -11.23 9.51
N SER A 92 -15.91 -11.91 9.05
CA SER A 92 -16.07 -13.10 8.20
C SER A 92 -15.70 -14.37 8.95
N VAL A 93 -14.49 -14.48 9.49
CA VAL A 93 -13.99 -15.72 10.09
C VAL A 93 -14.64 -15.97 11.46
N VAL A 94 -14.56 -15.00 12.37
CA VAL A 94 -15.14 -15.12 13.73
C VAL A 94 -16.66 -15.21 13.64
N THR A 95 -17.30 -14.30 12.89
CA THR A 95 -18.77 -14.31 12.73
C THR A 95 -19.26 -15.59 12.03
N GLY A 96 -18.55 -16.07 11.02
CA GLY A 96 -18.86 -17.33 10.34
C GLY A 96 -18.73 -18.55 11.26
N TYR A 97 -17.70 -18.58 12.11
CA TYR A 97 -17.53 -19.62 13.13
C TYR A 97 -18.66 -19.62 14.15
N LEU A 98 -19.01 -18.45 14.70
CA LEU A 98 -20.12 -18.31 15.64
C LEU A 98 -21.45 -18.76 15.01
N ALA A 99 -21.69 -18.43 13.74
CA ALA A 99 -22.88 -18.87 13.00
C ALA A 99 -22.91 -20.37 12.70
N PHE A 100 -21.74 -20.99 12.49
CA PHE A 100 -21.60 -22.43 12.26
C PHE A 100 -21.97 -23.23 13.52
N VAL A 101 -21.43 -22.83 14.68
CA VAL A 101 -21.70 -23.51 15.95
C VAL A 101 -23.06 -23.13 16.54
N GLY A 102 -23.63 -22.00 16.11
CA GLY A 102 -24.89 -21.46 16.65
C GLY A 102 -24.67 -20.79 18.02
N ALA A 103 -23.54 -20.11 18.20
CA ALA A 103 -23.19 -19.49 19.46
C ALA A 103 -24.19 -18.37 19.82
N VAL A 104 -24.57 -18.33 21.10
CA VAL A 104 -25.35 -17.25 21.70
C VAL A 104 -24.43 -16.41 22.58
N TYR A 105 -24.87 -15.21 22.98
CA TYR A 105 -24.08 -14.31 23.81
C TYR A 105 -23.48 -15.02 25.05
N CYS A 106 -24.26 -15.87 25.72
CA CYS A 106 -23.87 -16.55 26.95
C CYS A 106 -22.90 -17.73 26.78
N THR A 107 -22.59 -18.13 25.54
CA THR A 107 -21.61 -19.18 25.27
C THR A 107 -20.19 -18.71 25.63
N HIS A 108 -19.77 -17.59 25.04
CA HIS A 108 -18.48 -16.97 25.30
C HIS A 108 -18.63 -15.45 25.36
N PRO A 109 -19.23 -14.91 26.44
CA PRO A 109 -19.69 -13.53 26.49
C PRO A 109 -18.55 -12.52 26.32
N LEU A 110 -17.40 -12.75 26.95
CA LEU A 110 -16.25 -11.85 26.84
C LEU A 110 -15.68 -11.83 25.42
N PHE A 111 -15.50 -13.00 24.80
CA PHE A 111 -14.97 -13.11 23.45
C PHE A 111 -15.90 -12.46 22.41
N ILE A 112 -17.19 -12.80 22.45
CA ILE A 112 -18.19 -12.26 21.52
C ILE A 112 -18.32 -10.75 21.68
N TYR A 113 -18.31 -10.26 22.93
CA TYR A 113 -18.44 -8.85 23.22
C TYR A 113 -17.20 -8.03 22.82
N ILE A 114 -15.99 -8.51 23.11
CA ILE A 114 -14.75 -7.81 22.73
C ILE A 114 -14.58 -7.80 21.21
N THR A 115 -14.73 -8.93 20.55
CA THR A 115 -14.54 -9.04 19.09
C THR A 115 -15.59 -8.20 18.35
N GLY A 116 -16.87 -8.30 18.72
CA GLY A 116 -17.94 -7.48 18.16
C GLY A 116 -17.78 -5.99 18.47
N GLY A 117 -17.33 -5.64 19.69
CA GLY A 117 -17.08 -4.27 20.10
C GLY A 117 -15.95 -3.62 19.31
N LEU A 118 -14.82 -4.31 19.13
CA LEU A 118 -13.70 -3.82 18.35
C LEU A 118 -14.06 -3.68 16.86
N GLY A 119 -14.72 -4.68 16.27
CA GLY A 119 -15.14 -4.64 14.86
C GLY A 119 -16.16 -3.54 14.56
N CYS A 120 -17.12 -3.30 15.46
CA CYS A 120 -18.10 -2.24 15.29
C CYS A 120 -17.48 -0.84 15.49
N THR A 121 -16.59 -0.69 16.49
CA THR A 121 -15.94 0.58 16.79
C THR A 121 -15.05 1.04 15.64
N THR A 122 -14.28 0.14 15.02
CA THR A 122 -13.45 0.48 13.86
C THR A 122 -14.31 0.97 12.69
N ILE A 123 -15.29 0.17 12.26
CA ILE A 123 -16.15 0.51 11.11
C ILE A 123 -16.92 1.82 11.34
N CYS A 124 -17.51 1.99 12.53
CA CYS A 124 -18.31 3.17 12.82
C CYS A 124 -17.45 4.43 12.91
N SER A 125 -16.22 4.34 13.44
CA SER A 125 -15.32 5.50 13.53
C SER A 125 -14.90 5.98 12.15
N PHE A 126 -14.51 5.08 11.24
CA PHE A 126 -14.14 5.45 9.87
C PHE A 126 -15.31 6.07 9.09
N ASN A 127 -16.49 5.45 9.18
CA ASN A 127 -17.69 5.97 8.51
C ASN A 127 -18.17 7.29 9.11
N ALA A 128 -18.08 7.46 10.44
CA ALA A 128 -18.46 8.72 11.09
C ALA A 128 -17.49 9.86 10.73
N ILE A 129 -16.19 9.59 10.67
CA ILE A 129 -15.20 10.59 10.25
C ILE A 129 -15.46 11.01 8.80
N ALA A 130 -15.66 10.04 7.89
CA ALA A 130 -15.99 10.34 6.51
C ALA A 130 -17.30 11.13 6.38
N ALA A 131 -18.37 10.70 7.05
CA ALA A 131 -19.66 11.39 7.04
C ALA A 131 -19.57 12.81 7.62
N TYR A 132 -18.81 13.00 8.71
CA TYR A 132 -18.58 14.31 9.29
C TYR A 132 -17.86 15.25 8.33
N ILE A 133 -16.84 14.76 7.63
CA ILE A 133 -16.12 15.52 6.59
C ILE A 133 -17.09 15.89 5.45
N TYR A 134 -17.90 14.96 4.97
CA TYR A 134 -18.90 15.21 3.93
C TYR A 134 -19.93 16.26 4.34
N VAL A 135 -20.48 16.14 5.55
CA VAL A 135 -21.45 17.11 6.10
C VAL A 135 -20.81 18.48 6.27
N TYR A 136 -19.56 18.53 6.76
CA TYR A 136 -18.82 19.78 6.85
C TYR A 136 -18.63 20.45 5.49
N MET A 137 -18.30 19.68 4.44
CA MET A 137 -18.19 20.16 3.06
C MET A 137 -19.52 20.68 2.48
N GLN A 138 -20.66 20.26 3.01
CA GLN A 138 -22.00 20.68 2.54
C GLN A 138 -22.42 22.04 3.10
N PHE A 139 -22.07 22.34 4.36
CA PHE A 139 -22.50 23.57 5.05
C PHE A 139 -21.49 24.70 4.96
N PHE A 140 -20.20 24.37 4.89
CA PHE A 140 -19.15 25.36 4.75
C PHE A 140 -18.58 25.25 3.35
N HIS A 141 -18.50 26.39 2.65
CA HIS A 141 -17.82 26.43 1.36
C HIS A 141 -16.39 25.94 1.58
N SER A 142 -16.04 24.80 0.97
CA SER A 142 -14.68 24.29 1.12
C SER A 142 -13.75 25.37 0.59
N PRO A 143 -12.82 25.88 1.40
CA PRO A 143 -11.98 26.98 0.97
C PRO A 143 -11.11 26.47 -0.19
N ASN A 144 -10.86 27.32 -1.19
CA ASN A 144 -10.15 26.92 -2.40
C ASN A 144 -8.80 26.25 -2.10
N TRP A 145 -8.12 26.63 -1.01
CA TRP A 145 -6.89 25.98 -0.57
C TRP A 145 -7.07 24.50 -0.20
N LEU A 146 -8.21 24.11 0.38
CA LEU A 146 -8.49 22.73 0.77
C LEU A 146 -8.79 21.87 -0.46
N ILE A 147 -9.54 22.41 -1.43
CA ILE A 147 -9.77 21.76 -2.73
C ILE A 147 -8.43 21.60 -3.46
N VAL A 148 -7.62 22.67 -3.50
CA VAL A 148 -6.30 22.66 -4.14
C VAL A 148 -5.38 21.67 -3.43
N LEU A 149 -5.38 21.58 -2.10
CA LEU A 149 -4.63 20.54 -1.38
C LEU A 149 -5.15 19.13 -1.66
N GLY A 150 -6.46 18.93 -1.79
CA GLY A 150 -7.03 17.64 -2.17
C GLY A 150 -6.63 17.23 -3.60
N GLN A 151 -6.69 18.17 -4.54
CA GLN A 151 -6.25 17.98 -5.92
C GLN A 151 -4.74 17.78 -6.02
N ILE A 152 -3.94 18.53 -5.26
CA ILE A 152 -2.49 18.38 -5.16
C ILE A 152 -2.13 17.04 -4.51
N ALA A 153 -2.82 16.63 -3.43
CA ALA A 153 -2.61 15.33 -2.81
C ALA A 153 -2.99 14.18 -3.75
N TRP A 154 -4.07 14.34 -4.53
CA TRP A 154 -4.48 13.39 -5.56
C TRP A 154 -3.46 13.33 -6.72
N GLN A 155 -2.97 14.48 -7.19
CA GLN A 155 -1.90 14.55 -8.18
C GLN A 155 -0.60 13.95 -7.67
N TYR A 156 -0.18 14.24 -6.44
CA TYR A 156 0.99 13.61 -5.80
C TYR A 156 0.83 12.10 -5.61
N SER A 157 -0.39 11.62 -5.36
CA SER A 157 -0.66 10.18 -5.28
C SER A 157 -0.49 9.49 -6.65
N HIS A 158 -0.75 10.19 -7.76
CA HIS A 158 -0.44 9.72 -9.12
C HIS A 158 1.04 9.93 -9.48
N GLU A 159 1.69 11.00 -9.01
CA GLU A 159 3.11 11.25 -9.24
C GLU A 159 4.02 10.25 -8.51
N ALA A 160 3.55 9.67 -7.40
CA ALA A 160 4.24 8.54 -6.76
C ALA A 160 4.35 7.31 -7.69
N MET A 161 3.56 7.24 -8.76
CA MET A 161 3.63 6.24 -9.83
C MET A 161 4.51 6.68 -11.02
N THR A 162 4.83 7.98 -11.14
CA THR A 162 5.68 8.52 -12.22
C THR A 162 7.13 8.78 -11.83
N LYS A 163 7.54 8.54 -10.58
CA LYS A 163 8.94 8.15 -10.34
C LYS A 163 9.10 6.79 -11.00
N HIS A 164 9.43 6.76 -12.29
CA HIS A 164 9.95 5.56 -12.92
C HIS A 164 11.07 5.06 -12.01
N GLU A 165 10.81 3.94 -11.34
CA GLU A 165 11.82 3.20 -10.61
C GLU A 165 12.90 2.90 -11.64
N GLN A 166 14.02 3.62 -11.55
CA GLN A 166 15.03 3.58 -12.58
C GLN A 166 15.70 2.21 -12.51
N LYS A 167 15.19 1.28 -13.30
CA LYS A 167 15.57 -0.14 -13.31
C LYS A 167 17.07 -0.35 -13.56
N HIS A 168 17.69 0.56 -14.30
CA HIS A 168 19.07 0.45 -14.73
C HIS A 168 19.90 1.69 -14.37
N SER A 169 21.13 1.49 -13.89
CA SER A 169 22.09 2.59 -13.68
C SER A 169 22.79 2.91 -14.99
N TYR A 170 22.90 4.20 -15.35
CA TYR A 170 23.50 4.65 -16.60
C TYR A 170 24.70 5.56 -16.33
N THR A 171 25.85 5.26 -16.93
CA THR A 171 27.04 6.13 -16.93
C THR A 171 27.48 6.41 -18.36
N LEU A 172 27.44 7.68 -18.76
CA LEU A 172 27.82 8.16 -20.08
C LEU A 172 29.24 8.73 -20.04
N TYR A 173 30.13 8.22 -20.90
CA TYR A 173 31.50 8.73 -21.04
C TYR A 173 31.63 9.55 -22.32
N TYR A 174 31.95 10.85 -22.17
CA TYR A 174 32.25 11.73 -23.30
C TYR A 174 33.07 12.95 -22.86
N PHE A 175 33.53 13.76 -23.82
CA PHE A 175 34.15 15.04 -23.52
C PHE A 175 33.15 16.05 -22.95
N ASP A 176 33.66 17.08 -22.27
CA ASP A 176 32.89 18.27 -21.90
C ASP A 176 32.58 19.16 -23.12
N SER A 177 31.85 18.58 -24.06
CA SER A 177 31.35 19.24 -25.26
C SER A 177 30.00 18.65 -25.63
N ARG A 178 29.19 19.39 -26.38
CA ARG A 178 27.87 18.91 -26.84
C ARG A 178 28.04 17.73 -27.81
N GLY A 179 28.71 17.96 -28.94
CA GLY A 179 29.18 16.91 -29.85
C GLY A 179 28.20 15.75 -30.09
N ARG A 180 28.72 14.52 -30.06
CA ARG A 180 27.94 13.29 -30.27
C ARG A 180 27.20 12.80 -29.01
N ALA A 181 27.52 13.33 -27.84
CA ALA A 181 26.84 12.95 -26.60
C ALA A 181 25.56 13.75 -26.34
N GLU A 182 25.40 14.94 -26.94
CA GLU A 182 24.26 15.82 -26.65
C GLU A 182 22.91 15.14 -26.88
N PRO A 183 22.68 14.40 -27.99
CA PRO A 183 21.38 13.74 -28.16
C PRO A 183 21.13 12.62 -27.16
N ILE A 184 22.19 12.00 -26.63
CA ILE A 184 22.08 10.99 -25.57
C ILE A 184 21.68 11.67 -24.25
N ARG A 185 22.33 12.78 -23.91
CA ARG A 185 21.97 13.61 -22.74
C ARG A 185 20.53 14.11 -22.84
N LEU A 186 20.13 14.57 -24.03
CA LEU A 186 18.77 15.04 -24.28
C LEU A 186 17.73 13.93 -24.06
N ILE A 187 18.01 12.69 -24.48
CA ILE A 187 17.13 11.54 -24.22
C ILE A 187 16.98 11.32 -22.72
N PHE A 188 18.09 11.30 -21.96
CA PHE A 188 18.02 11.13 -20.50
C PHE A 188 17.22 12.26 -19.83
N HIS A 189 17.44 13.51 -20.23
CA HIS A 189 16.68 14.65 -19.70
C HIS A 189 15.20 14.63 -20.12
N TYR A 190 14.90 14.22 -21.35
CA TYR A 190 13.53 14.13 -21.87
C TYR A 190 12.71 13.09 -21.12
N PHE A 191 13.29 11.92 -20.84
CA PHE A 191 12.66 10.87 -20.05
C PHE A 191 12.86 11.02 -18.53
N ASN A 192 13.45 12.14 -18.08
CA ASN A 192 13.76 12.43 -16.68
C ASN A 192 14.51 11.28 -15.96
N VAL A 193 15.42 10.62 -16.67
CA VAL A 193 16.25 9.52 -16.16
C VAL A 193 17.54 10.08 -15.59
N HIS A 194 17.87 9.68 -14.36
CA HIS A 194 19.10 10.07 -13.71
C HIS A 194 20.29 9.26 -14.27
N PHE A 195 21.33 9.92 -14.74
CA PHE A 195 22.52 9.27 -15.27
C PHE A 195 23.78 10.00 -14.79
N ASN A 196 24.89 9.27 -14.72
CA ASN A 196 26.19 9.82 -14.40
C ASN A 196 26.89 10.29 -15.69
N ASP A 197 27.09 11.59 -15.85
CA ASP A 197 27.77 12.21 -17.00
C ASP A 197 29.28 12.34 -16.71
N GLN A 198 30.04 11.28 -17.04
CA GLN A 198 31.49 11.24 -16.90
C GLN A 198 32.15 12.08 -18.01
N ARG A 199 32.46 13.33 -17.68
CA ARG A 199 33.10 14.29 -18.59
C ARG A 199 34.61 14.14 -18.53
N LEU A 200 35.17 13.54 -19.57
CA LEU A 200 36.60 13.28 -19.68
C LEU A 200 37.33 14.48 -20.29
N THR A 201 38.52 14.77 -19.78
CA THR A 201 39.50 15.63 -20.45
C THR A 201 40.24 14.86 -21.54
N LYS A 202 40.94 15.56 -22.44
CA LYS A 202 41.74 14.91 -23.49
C LYS A 202 42.85 14.04 -22.91
N GLU A 203 43.45 14.46 -21.80
CA GLU A 203 44.54 13.74 -21.13
C GLU A 203 44.05 12.44 -20.49
N GLU A 204 42.93 12.51 -19.75
CA GLU A 204 42.28 11.34 -19.17
C GLU A 204 41.84 10.34 -20.26
N TRP A 205 41.32 10.85 -21.38
CA TRP A 205 40.95 10.00 -22.50
C TRP A 205 42.15 9.26 -23.11
N VAL A 206 43.29 9.92 -23.28
CA VAL A 206 44.50 9.27 -23.83
C VAL A 206 44.92 8.10 -22.94
N ASN A 207 44.83 8.25 -21.62
CA ASN A 207 45.15 7.21 -20.65
C ASN A 207 44.09 6.08 -20.62
N MET A 208 42.81 6.40 -20.77
CA MET A 208 41.70 5.43 -20.75
C MET A 208 41.45 4.73 -22.09
N LYS A 209 41.97 5.27 -23.20
CA LYS A 209 41.74 4.74 -24.55
C LYS A 209 42.09 3.25 -24.73
N PRO A 210 43.20 2.71 -24.17
CA PRO A 210 43.54 1.29 -24.28
C PRO A 210 42.48 0.37 -23.66
N ASP A 211 41.90 0.80 -22.54
CA ASP A 211 40.90 0.04 -21.79
C ASP A 211 39.47 0.30 -22.28
N SER A 212 39.29 1.28 -23.17
CA SER A 212 37.98 1.70 -23.64
C SER A 212 37.38 0.72 -24.66
N PRO A 213 36.07 0.48 -24.59
CA PRO A 213 35.38 -0.42 -25.50
C PRO A 213 35.41 0.15 -26.93
N MET A 214 35.97 -0.62 -27.87
CA MET A 214 36.16 -0.23 -29.28
C MET A 214 37.06 1.01 -29.50
N GLY A 215 37.78 1.51 -28.48
CA GLY A 215 38.70 2.64 -28.64
C GLY A 215 38.03 3.97 -29.02
N GLN A 216 36.72 4.11 -28.77
CA GLN A 216 35.89 5.22 -29.27
C GLN A 216 34.98 5.83 -28.20
N LEU A 217 34.70 7.13 -28.35
CA LEU A 217 33.72 7.90 -27.58
C LEU A 217 32.61 8.43 -28.51
N PRO A 218 31.35 8.59 -28.04
CA PRO A 218 30.84 8.24 -26.72
C PRO A 218 30.57 6.74 -26.56
N TYR A 219 30.62 6.26 -25.31
CA TYR A 219 30.08 4.96 -24.92
C TYR A 219 29.28 5.08 -23.62
N LEU A 220 28.29 4.18 -23.47
CA LEU A 220 27.38 4.11 -22.33
C LEU A 220 27.62 2.79 -21.59
N SER A 221 27.81 2.89 -20.28
CA SER A 221 27.83 1.75 -19.35
C SER A 221 26.47 1.64 -18.67
N VAL A 222 25.88 0.44 -18.71
CA VAL A 222 24.61 0.12 -18.05
C VAL A 222 24.89 -0.87 -16.91
N ASP A 223 24.30 -0.62 -15.75
CA ASP A 223 24.42 -1.44 -14.53
C ASP A 223 25.88 -1.73 -14.15
N ASP A 224 26.68 -0.67 -14.02
CA ASP A 224 28.09 -0.71 -13.63
C ASP A 224 28.97 -1.62 -14.52
N GLY A 225 28.69 -1.64 -15.82
CA GLY A 225 29.53 -2.29 -16.83
C GLY A 225 29.05 -3.65 -17.31
N LYS A 226 27.86 -4.11 -16.88
CA LYS A 226 27.25 -5.35 -17.41
C LYS A 226 26.97 -5.27 -18.90
N ILE A 227 26.53 -4.11 -19.38
CA ILE A 227 26.31 -3.84 -20.80
C ILE A 227 27.06 -2.57 -21.15
N ILE A 228 27.88 -2.67 -22.19
CA ILE A 228 28.67 -1.56 -22.71
C ILE A 228 28.24 -1.31 -24.15
N LEU A 229 27.75 -0.11 -24.41
CA LEU A 229 27.26 0.30 -25.72
C LEU A 229 28.17 1.40 -26.28
N CYS A 230 28.81 1.12 -27.40
CA CYS A 230 29.54 2.11 -28.17
C CYS A 230 28.66 2.63 -29.32
N GLN A 231 29.07 3.75 -29.92
CA GLN A 231 28.39 4.42 -31.02
C GLN A 231 27.09 5.12 -30.62
N MET A 232 27.04 6.42 -30.94
CA MET A 232 25.93 7.32 -30.60
C MET A 232 24.56 6.80 -31.06
N THR A 233 24.44 6.38 -32.33
CA THR A 233 23.16 5.96 -32.91
C THR A 233 22.65 4.66 -32.29
N ALA A 234 23.54 3.74 -31.92
CA ALA A 234 23.19 2.50 -31.23
C ALA A 234 22.70 2.78 -29.81
N ILE A 235 23.40 3.65 -29.08
CA ILE A 235 22.99 4.09 -27.74
C ILE A 235 21.61 4.75 -27.78
N CYS A 236 21.38 5.71 -28.68
CA CYS A 236 20.08 6.38 -28.80
C CYS A 236 18.93 5.40 -29.10
N ARG A 237 19.14 4.43 -30.00
CA ARG A 237 18.13 3.41 -30.32
C ARG A 237 17.86 2.48 -29.14
N TYR A 238 18.91 2.08 -28.43
CA TYR A 238 18.78 1.27 -27.23
C TYR A 238 17.98 2.01 -26.16
N LEU A 239 18.34 3.26 -25.86
CA LEU A 239 17.63 4.08 -24.88
C LEU A 239 16.17 4.33 -25.29
N ALA A 240 15.90 4.66 -26.55
CA ALA A 240 14.53 4.86 -27.03
C ALA A 240 13.66 3.59 -26.90
N LYS A 241 14.24 2.40 -27.06
CA LYS A 241 13.52 1.13 -26.89
C LYS A 241 13.36 0.73 -25.41
N SER A 242 14.35 1.04 -24.58
CA SER A 242 14.37 0.68 -23.16
C SER A 242 13.56 1.65 -22.29
N LEU A 243 13.52 2.92 -22.66
CA LEU A 243 12.82 4.00 -21.95
C LEU A 243 11.43 4.29 -22.56
N LYS A 244 10.80 3.30 -23.20
CA LYS A 244 9.50 3.51 -23.86
C LYS A 244 8.52 4.21 -22.91
N PRO A 245 7.85 5.29 -23.32
CA PRO A 245 6.74 5.81 -22.56
C PRO A 245 5.68 4.71 -22.47
N GLU A 246 5.15 4.46 -21.27
CA GLU A 246 3.94 3.67 -21.14
C GLU A 246 2.87 4.35 -22.00
N GLU A 247 2.28 3.59 -22.93
CA GLU A 247 1.22 4.09 -23.81
C GLU A 247 0.13 4.68 -22.91
N CYS A 248 -0.14 5.97 -23.08
CA CYS A 248 -1.21 6.70 -22.39
C CYS A 248 -2.58 6.12 -22.75
#